data_AF-A0A9X4E138-F1
#
_entry.id   AF-A0A9X4E138-F1
#
_cell.length_a   1.000
_cell.length_b   1.000
_cell.length_c   1.000
_cell.angle_alpha   90.00
_cell.angle_beta   90.00
_cell.angle_gamma   90.00
#
_symmetry.space_group_name_H-M   'P 1'
#
loop_
_entity.id
_entity.type
_entity.pdbx_description
1 polymer ?
#
loop_
_entity_poly.entity_id
_entity_poly.type
_entity_poly.pdbx_seq_one_letter_code
_entity_poly.pdbx_strand_id
1 'polypeptide(L)'
;MHFLLSSYRIFLAAALSFGALAGWPKPAQAAEPLGISPNCDFRQLKLSRSQQNELRKIRSEYRVAVDNATRQNARNTQSRRNNLMRILNSPEFEESLVRRYLAERYSNNIQFDLIELGLQHQFFQMLNSHQKKIWLENCVR
;
A
#
# COMPACT_ATOMS: atom_id res chain seq x y z
N MET A 1 -48.97 -6.64 21.21
CA MET A 1 -50.01 -7.31 20.40
C MET A 1 -49.73 -7.02 18.94
N HIS A 2 -49.71 -8.09 18.13
CA HIS A 2 -49.44 -8.13 16.70
C HIS A 2 -50.49 -7.42 15.83
N PHE A 3 -50.17 -7.36 14.53
CA PHE A 3 -50.92 -6.94 13.33
C PHE A 3 -50.55 -5.52 12.87
N LEU A 4 -50.06 -5.31 11.64
CA LEU A 4 -50.83 -5.55 10.41
C LEU A 4 -49.95 -5.88 9.17
N LEU A 5 -50.48 -6.85 8.38
CA LEU A 5 -50.63 -6.89 6.91
C LEU A 5 -49.37 -6.80 6.03
N SER A 6 -48.95 -7.88 5.35
CA SER A 6 -49.57 -8.52 4.17
C SER A 6 -49.24 -7.82 2.84
N SER A 7 -48.40 -8.53 2.06
CA SER A 7 -48.42 -8.69 0.60
C SER A 7 -48.01 -7.51 -0.29
N TYR A 8 -47.01 -7.71 -1.15
CA TYR A 8 -47.19 -7.92 -2.60
C TYR A 8 -45.83 -8.17 -3.27
N ARG A 9 -45.65 -9.35 -3.88
CA ARG A 9 -44.59 -9.63 -4.85
C ARG A 9 -45.12 -9.28 -6.23
N ILE A 10 -44.43 -8.43 -6.98
CA ILE A 10 -44.59 -8.33 -8.43
C ILE A 10 -43.19 -8.28 -9.06
N PHE A 11 -42.92 -9.29 -9.89
CA PHE A 11 -41.76 -9.39 -10.77
C PHE A 11 -41.97 -8.47 -11.98
N LEU A 12 -40.94 -7.74 -12.38
CA LEU A 12 -40.79 -7.29 -13.77
C LEU A 12 -39.31 -7.45 -14.18
N ALA A 13 -39.09 -8.41 -15.07
CA ALA A 13 -37.87 -8.56 -15.83
C ALA A 13 -37.88 -7.55 -16.98
N ALA A 14 -36.75 -6.86 -17.19
CA ALA A 14 -36.47 -6.15 -18.43
C ALA A 14 -35.04 -6.50 -18.84
N ALA A 15 -34.94 -7.45 -19.77
CA ALA A 15 -33.74 -7.74 -20.51
C ALA A 15 -33.55 -6.63 -21.56
N LEU A 16 -32.45 -5.87 -21.44
CA LEU A 16 -31.95 -5.03 -22.52
C LEU A 16 -30.59 -5.58 -22.96
N SER A 17 -30.66 -6.20 -24.13
CA SER A 17 -29.56 -6.62 -24.99
C SER A 17 -28.65 -5.43 -25.32
N PHE A 18 -27.42 -5.45 -24.79
CA PHE A 18 -26.32 -4.65 -25.33
C PHE A 18 -25.43 -5.53 -26.20
N GLY A 19 -25.38 -5.14 -27.47
CA GLY A 19 -24.62 -5.78 -28.52
C GLY A 19 -23.12 -5.84 -28.23
N ALA A 20 -22.51 -6.84 -28.86
CA ALA A 20 -21.09 -7.10 -28.87
C ALA A 20 -20.27 -5.86 -29.30
N LEU A 21 -19.43 -5.39 -28.39
CA LEU A 21 -18.11 -4.87 -28.74
C LEU A 21 -17.11 -5.73 -27.98
N ALA A 22 -16.52 -6.68 -28.69
CA ALA A 22 -15.33 -7.40 -28.26
C ALA A 22 -14.15 -6.42 -28.22
N GLY A 23 -14.09 -5.59 -27.16
CA GLY A 23 -12.86 -4.97 -26.74
C GLY A 23 -12.01 -6.04 -26.09
N TRP A 24 -10.94 -6.47 -26.75
CA TRP A 24 -9.91 -7.25 -26.08
C TRP A 24 -9.50 -6.51 -24.81
N PRO A 25 -9.45 -7.16 -23.64
CA PRO A 25 -8.79 -6.54 -22.51
C PRO A 25 -7.35 -6.32 -22.93
N LYS A 26 -6.96 -5.06 -23.16
CA LYS A 26 -5.56 -4.66 -23.05
C LYS A 26 -5.08 -5.27 -21.74
N PRO A 27 -3.96 -6.02 -21.72
CA PRO A 27 -3.37 -6.33 -20.44
C PRO A 27 -3.10 -4.98 -19.79
N ALA A 28 -3.86 -4.68 -18.75
CA ALA A 28 -3.48 -3.65 -17.81
C ALA A 28 -2.19 -4.18 -17.20
N GLN A 29 -1.05 -3.88 -17.84
CA GLN A 29 0.14 -3.58 -17.06
C GLN A 29 -0.14 -2.27 -16.33
N ALA A 30 -1.10 -2.31 -15.40
CA ALA A 30 -0.97 -1.56 -14.19
C ALA A 30 0.38 -2.01 -13.65
N ALA A 31 1.37 -1.13 -13.77
CA ALA A 31 2.48 -1.17 -12.86
C ALA A 31 1.84 -1.22 -11.47
N GLU A 32 1.77 -2.42 -10.87
CA GLU A 32 1.49 -2.53 -9.45
C GLU A 32 2.43 -1.52 -8.79
N PRO A 33 1.94 -0.61 -7.92
CA PRO A 33 2.78 0.36 -7.26
C PRO A 33 3.84 -0.43 -6.50
N LEU A 34 5.02 -0.48 -7.10
CA LEU A 34 6.12 -1.29 -6.66
C LEU A 34 6.75 -0.73 -5.37
N GLY A 35 6.15 0.29 -4.73
CA GLY A 35 6.88 1.21 -3.85
C GLY A 35 8.10 1.84 -4.56
N ILE A 36 8.15 1.73 -5.88
CA ILE A 36 9.18 2.28 -6.74
C ILE A 36 8.51 3.49 -7.36
N SER A 37 9.02 4.67 -7.01
CA SER A 37 8.62 6.02 -7.44
C SER A 37 7.48 6.05 -8.47
N PRO A 38 6.36 6.77 -8.19
CA PRO A 38 5.13 6.75 -9.01
C PRO A 38 5.33 7.17 -10.48
N ASN A 39 6.52 7.62 -10.88
CA ASN A 39 6.84 8.09 -12.23
C ASN A 39 7.98 7.32 -12.93
N CYS A 40 8.41 6.16 -12.41
CA CYS A 40 9.47 5.35 -13.03
C CYS A 40 8.94 4.37 -14.09
N ASP A 41 9.32 4.55 -15.36
CA ASP A 41 9.10 3.53 -16.40
C ASP A 41 10.18 2.44 -16.36
N PHE A 42 10.02 1.47 -15.45
CA PHE A 42 10.95 0.35 -15.27
C PHE A 42 11.06 -0.58 -16.49
N ARG A 43 10.18 -0.47 -17.49
CA ARG A 43 10.26 -1.30 -18.72
C ARG A 43 11.54 -1.02 -19.49
N GLN A 44 12.09 0.19 -19.37
CA GLN A 44 13.35 0.57 -20.01
C GLN A 44 14.57 -0.20 -19.49
N LEU A 45 14.47 -0.77 -18.28
CA LEU A 45 15.53 -1.59 -17.69
C LEU A 45 15.72 -2.92 -18.42
N LYS A 46 14.74 -3.37 -19.23
CA LYS A 46 14.80 -4.64 -19.98
C LYS A 46 15.31 -5.79 -19.11
N LEU A 47 14.64 -6.02 -17.97
CA LEU A 47 15.06 -7.03 -16.99
C LEU A 47 15.15 -8.42 -17.62
N SER A 48 16.24 -9.13 -17.35
CA SER A 48 16.40 -10.53 -17.75
C SER A 48 15.37 -11.44 -17.08
N ARG A 49 15.19 -12.67 -17.58
CA ARG A 49 14.26 -13.63 -16.97
C ARG A 49 14.61 -13.95 -15.50
N SER A 50 15.91 -14.04 -15.20
CA SER A 50 16.39 -14.23 -13.83
C SER A 50 16.05 -13.02 -12.95
N GLN A 51 16.29 -11.81 -13.45
CA GLN A 51 15.94 -10.58 -12.75
C GLN A 51 14.42 -10.47 -12.51
N GLN A 52 13.60 -10.86 -13.49
CA GLN A 52 12.14 -10.88 -13.32
C GLN A 52 11.68 -11.88 -12.26
N ASN A 53 12.36 -13.03 -12.13
CA ASN A 53 12.09 -13.98 -11.06
C ASN A 53 12.42 -13.37 -9.69
N GLU A 54 13.59 -12.73 -9.56
CA GLU A 54 14.01 -12.08 -8.32
C GLU A 54 13.05 -10.95 -7.94
N LEU A 55 12.63 -10.13 -8.90
CA LEU A 55 11.64 -9.08 -8.69
C LEU A 55 10.32 -9.62 -8.14
N ARG A 56 9.85 -10.79 -8.60
CA ARG A 56 8.64 -11.43 -8.06
C ARG A 56 8.81 -11.83 -6.59
N LYS A 57 9.97 -12.35 -6.23
CA LYS A 57 10.30 -12.71 -4.85
C LYS A 57 10.31 -11.46 -3.95
N ILE A 58 11.06 -10.45 -4.38
CA ILE A 58 11.16 -9.14 -3.72
C ILE A 58 9.76 -8.52 -3.49
N ARG A 59 8.87 -8.54 -4.50
CA ARG A 59 7.48 -8.05 -4.35
C ARG A 59 6.68 -8.83 -3.31
N SER A 60 6.85 -10.14 -3.27
CA SER A 60 6.14 -10.98 -2.29
C SER A 60 6.61 -10.68 -0.87
N GLU A 61 7.91 -10.52 -0.67
CA GLU A 61 8.50 -10.15 0.63
C GLU A 61 8.01 -8.77 1.08
N TYR A 62 8.01 -7.78 0.18
CA TYR A 62 7.48 -6.45 0.45
C TYR A 62 6.02 -6.48 0.88
N ARG A 63 5.16 -7.18 0.14
CA ARG A 63 3.73 -7.30 0.48
C ARG A 63 3.54 -7.84 1.89
N VAL A 64 4.27 -8.91 2.25
CA VAL A 64 4.22 -9.50 3.59
C VAL A 64 4.68 -8.50 4.65
N ALA A 65 5.76 -7.75 4.40
CA ALA A 65 6.27 -6.75 5.32
C ALA A 65 5.27 -5.60 5.55
N VAL A 66 4.68 -5.07 4.48
CA VAL A 66 3.64 -4.02 4.55
C VAL A 66 2.39 -4.51 5.27
N ASP A 67 1.94 -5.73 4.99
CA ASP A 67 0.77 -6.32 5.66
C ASP A 67 1.02 -6.46 7.17
N ASN A 68 2.22 -6.90 7.56
CA ASN A 68 2.61 -7.02 8.96
C ASN A 68 2.69 -5.65 9.65
N ALA A 69 3.32 -4.65 9.02
CA ALA A 69 3.41 -3.29 9.54
C ALA A 69 2.02 -2.65 9.68
N THR A 70 1.12 -2.88 8.73
CA THR A 70 -0.27 -2.43 8.76
C THR A 70 -1.03 -3.02 9.93
N ARG A 71 -0.93 -4.34 10.14
CA ARG A 71 -1.55 -5.03 11.29
C ARG A 71 -1.02 -4.50 12.62
N GLN A 72 0.28 -4.21 12.71
CA GLN A 72 0.89 -3.67 13.92
C GLN A 72 0.41 -2.23 14.20
N ASN A 73 0.34 -1.37 13.18
CA ASN A 73 -0.20 0.00 13.32
C ASN A 73 -1.68 -0.01 13.76
N ALA A 74 -2.48 -0.93 13.22
CA ALA A 74 -3.88 -1.09 13.63
C ALA A 74 -3.99 -1.42 15.14
N ARG A 75 -3.15 -2.33 15.65
CA ARG A 75 -3.10 -2.68 17.09
C ARG A 75 -2.71 -1.48 17.97
N ASN A 76 -1.82 -0.62 17.49
CA ASN A 76 -1.32 0.53 18.23
C ASN A 76 -2.27 1.74 18.20
N THR A 77 -3.31 1.73 17.37
CA THR A 77 -4.23 2.87 17.22
C THR A 77 -4.93 3.24 18.52
N GLN A 78 -5.37 2.23 19.29
CA GLN A 78 -6.01 2.47 20.59
C GLN A 78 -5.01 3.02 21.63
N SER A 79 -3.79 2.49 21.67
CA SER A 79 -2.71 2.98 22.55
C SER A 79 -2.42 4.46 22.28
N ARG A 80 -2.23 4.83 21.00
CA ARG A 80 -1.99 6.21 20.58
C ARG A 80 -3.14 7.15 20.97
N ARG A 81 -4.40 6.70 20.86
CA ARG A 81 -5.57 7.47 21.32
C ARG A 81 -5.53 7.69 22.84
N ASN A 82 -5.25 6.65 23.62
CA ASN A 82 -5.16 6.75 25.07
C ASN A 82 -4.04 7.69 25.51
N ASN A 83 -2.87 7.63 24.85
CA ASN A 83 -1.74 8.51 25.12
C ASN A 83 -2.07 9.98 24.79
N LEU A 84 -2.78 10.25 23.70
CA LEU A 84 -3.26 11.60 23.39
C LEU A 84 -4.23 12.11 24.46
N MET A 85 -5.20 11.29 24.89
CA MET A 85 -6.15 11.67 25.93
C MET A 85 -5.43 11.99 27.25
N ARG A 86 -4.38 11.23 27.59
CA ARG A 86 -3.55 11.49 28.78
C ARG A 86 -2.85 12.85 28.71
N ILE A 87 -2.31 13.22 27.54
CA ILE A 87 -1.69 14.54 27.34
C ILE A 87 -2.73 15.65 27.52
N LEU A 88 -3.90 15.52 26.87
CA LEU A 88 -4.94 16.55 26.88
C LEU A 88 -5.62 16.72 28.24
N ASN A 89 -5.69 15.67 29.04
CA ASN A 89 -6.30 15.69 30.38
C ASN A 89 -5.28 15.98 31.50
N SER A 90 -3.99 16.16 31.19
CA SER A 90 -3.01 16.49 32.22
C SER A 90 -3.21 17.93 32.70
N PRO A 91 -3.17 18.21 34.02
CA PRO A 91 -3.30 19.57 34.54
C PRO A 91 -2.16 20.49 34.10
N GLU A 92 -1.01 19.94 33.74
CA GLU A 92 0.16 20.67 33.24
C GLU A 92 0.69 20.05 31.95
N PHE A 93 1.43 20.85 31.17
CA PHE A 93 2.05 20.35 29.94
C PHE A 93 3.26 19.46 30.25
N GLU A 94 3.06 18.15 30.21
CA GLU A 94 4.14 17.16 30.40
C GLU A 94 4.85 16.83 29.08
N GLU A 95 6.01 17.46 28.84
CA GLU A 95 6.82 17.25 27.64
C GLU A 95 7.19 15.77 27.41
N SER A 96 7.43 15.01 28.49
CA SER A 96 7.79 13.60 28.42
C SER A 96 6.68 12.73 27.81
N LEU A 97 5.41 13.04 28.10
CA LEU A 97 4.25 12.36 27.52
C LEU A 97 4.11 12.69 26.03
N VAL A 98 4.32 13.96 25.68
CA VAL A 98 4.29 14.42 24.29
C VAL A 98 5.37 13.74 23.46
N ARG A 99 6.61 13.68 23.96
CA ARG A 99 7.72 12.99 23.27
C ARG A 99 7.40 11.52 23.00
N ARG A 100 6.81 10.83 23.98
CA ARG A 100 6.38 9.43 23.81
C ARG A 100 5.28 9.27 22.77
N TYR A 101 4.25 10.13 22.83
CA TYR A 101 3.17 10.14 21.85
C TYR A 101 3.70 10.40 20.42
N LEU A 102 4.61 11.37 20.25
CA LEU A 102 5.21 11.68 18.96
C LEU A 102 6.06 10.52 18.44
N ALA A 103 6.86 9.88 19.31
CA ALA A 103 7.62 8.69 18.94
C ALA A 103 6.71 7.57 18.42
N GLU A 104 5.60 7.28 19.09
CA GLU A 104 4.62 6.28 18.65
C GLU A 104 3.85 6.73 17.40
N ARG A 105 3.58 8.02 17.24
CA ARG A 105 2.90 8.57 16.07
C ARG A 105 3.72 8.40 14.81
N TYR A 106 5.01 8.76 14.87
CA TYR A 106 5.89 8.73 13.71
C TYR A 106 6.52 7.36 13.45
N SER A 107 6.58 6.46 14.46
CA SER A 107 7.19 5.14 14.29
C SER A 107 6.57 4.33 13.14
N ASN A 108 5.26 4.43 12.92
CA ASN A 108 4.60 3.69 11.85
C ASN A 108 5.06 4.16 10.47
N ASN A 109 5.13 5.47 10.24
CA ASN A 109 5.61 6.02 8.96
C ASN A 109 7.06 5.62 8.73
N ILE A 110 7.91 5.75 9.75
CA ILE A 110 9.32 5.32 9.68
C ILE A 110 9.42 3.84 9.30
N GLN A 111 8.57 2.96 9.84
CA GLN A 111 8.57 1.55 9.49
C GLN A 111 8.21 1.32 8.01
N PHE A 112 7.17 2.01 7.50
CA PHE A 112 6.83 1.91 6.08
C PHE A 112 7.94 2.45 5.18
N ASP A 113 8.54 3.59 5.53
CA ASP A 113 9.64 4.19 4.78
C ASP A 113 10.87 3.25 4.76
N LEU A 114 11.18 2.60 5.89
CA LEU A 114 12.26 1.60 5.97
C LEU A 114 11.98 0.39 5.06
N ILE A 115 10.74 -0.09 5.03
CA ILE A 115 10.33 -1.20 4.17
C ILE A 115 10.44 -0.80 2.69
N GLU A 116 9.97 0.40 2.32
CA GLU A 116 10.03 0.93 0.96
C GLU A 116 11.49 1.15 0.51
N LEU A 117 12.32 1.80 1.32
CA LEU A 117 13.73 2.01 1.01
C LEU A 117 14.50 0.68 0.93
N GLY A 118 14.17 -0.27 1.80
CA GLY A 118 14.73 -1.62 1.75
C GLY A 118 14.43 -2.33 0.43
N LEU A 119 13.17 -2.25 -0.03
CA LEU A 119 12.74 -2.75 -1.32
C LEU A 119 13.48 -2.08 -2.48
N GLN A 120 13.54 -0.75 -2.49
CA GLN A 120 14.24 0.01 -3.53
C GLN A 120 15.73 -0.36 -3.59
N HIS A 121 16.38 -0.52 -2.43
CA HIS A 121 17.76 -0.97 -2.34
C HIS A 121 17.94 -2.39 -2.91
N GLN A 122 17.14 -3.36 -2.49
CA GLN A 122 17.23 -4.73 -3.01
C GLN A 122 17.03 -4.78 -4.53
N PHE A 123 16.03 -4.06 -5.02
CA PHE A 123 15.79 -3.92 -6.45
C PHE A 123 16.99 -3.31 -7.17
N PHE A 124 17.57 -2.23 -6.64
CA PHE A 124 18.73 -1.61 -7.24
C PHE A 124 19.93 -2.56 -7.31
N GLN A 125 20.15 -3.40 -6.30
CA GLN A 125 21.29 -4.33 -6.28
C GLN A 125 21.17 -5.47 -7.28
N MET A 126 19.96 -5.91 -7.64
CA MET A 126 19.79 -6.94 -8.69
C MET A 126 20.00 -6.41 -10.11
N LEU A 127 20.12 -5.09 -10.31
CA LEU A 127 20.39 -4.47 -11.61
C LEU A 127 21.88 -4.54 -11.97
N ASN A 128 22.17 -4.67 -13.27
CA ASN A 128 23.53 -4.49 -13.79
C ASN A 128 23.90 -3.01 -13.90
N SER A 129 25.17 -2.70 -14.17
CA SER A 129 25.67 -1.31 -14.22
C SER A 129 24.93 -0.41 -15.21
N HIS A 130 24.53 -0.92 -16.38
CA HIS A 130 23.78 -0.15 -17.37
C HIS A 130 22.36 0.16 -16.88
N GLN A 131 21.67 -0.84 -16.34
CA GLN A 131 20.33 -0.69 -15.75
C GLN A 131 20.34 0.26 -14.54
N LYS A 132 21.37 0.19 -13.68
CA LYS A 132 21.55 1.11 -12.55
C LYS A 132 21.64 2.56 -13.02
N LYS A 133 22.34 2.84 -14.13
CA LYS A 133 22.39 4.18 -14.72
C LYS A 133 21.00 4.66 -15.17
N ILE A 134 20.28 3.84 -15.93
CA ILE A 134 18.90 4.15 -16.36
C ILE A 134 18.00 4.42 -15.15
N TRP A 135 18.12 3.59 -14.10
CA TRP A 135 17.35 3.75 -12.88
C TRP A 135 17.62 5.09 -12.19
N LEU A 136 18.88 5.46 -12.00
CA LEU A 136 19.25 6.72 -11.34
C LEU A 136 18.78 7.94 -12.14
N GLU A 137 18.82 7.87 -13.46
CA GLU A 137 18.40 8.98 -14.34
C GLU A 137 16.88 9.17 -14.38
N ASN A 138 16.10 8.10 -14.24
CA ASN A 138 14.66 8.13 -14.54
C ASN A 138 13.75 7.83 -13.35
N CYS A 139 14.27 7.23 -12.28
CA CYS A 139 13.45 6.64 -11.22
C CYS A 139 13.77 7.14 -9.81
N VAL A 140 14.92 7.81 -9.62
CA VAL A 140 15.29 8.45 -8.37
C VAL A 140 15.16 9.97 -8.57
N ARG A 141 14.16 10.58 -7.92
CA ARG A 141 14.00 12.04 -7.82
C ARG A 141 13.69 12.41 -6.38
#